data_AF-A0A6J7ZWM8-F1
#
_entry.id   AF-A0A6J7ZWM8-F1
#
_cell.length_a   1.000
_cell.length_b   1.000
_cell.length_c   1.000
_cell.angle_alpha   90.00
_cell.angle_beta   90.00
_cell.angle_gamma   90.00
#
_symmetry.space_group_name_H-M   'P 1'
#
loop_
_entity.id
_entity.type
_entity.pdbx_description
1 polymer ?
#
loop_
_entity_poly.entity_id
_entity_poly.type
_entity_poly.pdbx_seq_one_letter_code
_entity_poly.pdbx_strand_id
1 'polypeptide(L)'
;MKPSVIVVILCLIVLQTNCEDKCHPKCICQTKILRCLGFTQDDIESDAFANSITTDLERIHITDGNIQELPRNLVGSCADDSSYHLDSLVKLDLQNNMIQKINGQTLHCMKNLEELNLANNQWNVSTVHTRTFTNIQQLKKLNLSNALHDQIDSRDHIKHLRLVFLESGLDKLEVLALDNNKFSVYDKDTANVMCTFSALKRLNLAHNILPSLTFYHVKCLTHLEYLDVSYNSISTFEDYSNHNGLLFSLDQIKKTSNVSVNFIGNEFDCDCHLQGFHDWLKRTEVHVFQKNKLTCHDGLLFNRTIMSVQSAEFKCFSVNSSSNRSGNKAAIGVLVTMFVLLAIFLSAIAYIKRDTIKHFVTSFKRPSMAKKHLLGNYSSVNNENATDIEV
;
A
#
# COMPACT_ATOMS: atom_id res chain seq x y z
N MET A 1 -5.49 -57.98 -56.79
CA MET A 1 -5.21 -57.37 -55.47
C MET A 1 -4.88 -55.91 -55.70
N LYS A 2 -5.81 -55.02 -55.36
CA LYS A 2 -5.70 -53.56 -55.55
C LYS A 2 -5.19 -52.95 -54.24
N PRO A 3 -4.14 -52.11 -54.23
CA PRO A 3 -3.66 -51.46 -53.02
C PRO A 3 -4.58 -50.29 -52.68
N SER A 4 -5.70 -50.62 -52.04
CA SER A 4 -6.48 -49.71 -51.20
C SER A 4 -6.00 -49.88 -49.75
N VAL A 5 -6.18 -48.83 -48.94
CA VAL A 5 -6.01 -48.74 -47.48
C VAL A 5 -4.71 -48.07 -46.97
N ILE A 6 -3.52 -48.27 -47.57
CA ILE A 6 -2.29 -47.65 -47.00
C ILE A 6 -2.17 -46.13 -47.28
N VAL A 7 -2.67 -45.64 -48.42
CA VAL A 7 -2.58 -44.20 -48.78
C VAL A 7 -3.66 -43.34 -48.08
N VAL A 8 -4.77 -43.94 -47.66
CA VAL A 8 -5.82 -43.21 -46.89
C VAL A 8 -5.42 -43.08 -45.41
N ILE A 9 -4.62 -44.00 -44.88
CA ILE A 9 -4.09 -43.91 -43.51
C ILE A 9 -2.96 -42.87 -43.41
N LEU A 10 -2.19 -42.65 -44.47
CA LEU A 10 -1.16 -41.59 -44.51
C LEU A 10 -1.74 -40.18 -44.63
N CYS A 11 -3.01 -40.01 -45.01
CA CYS A 11 -3.68 -38.70 -45.02
C CYS A 11 -4.42 -38.39 -43.71
N LEU A 12 -4.65 -39.40 -42.85
CA LEU A 12 -5.27 -39.24 -41.53
C LEU A 12 -4.25 -38.91 -40.42
N ILE A 13 -2.95 -39.03 -40.70
CA ILE A 13 -1.86 -38.67 -39.76
C ILE A 13 -1.33 -37.25 -40.01
N VAL A 14 -1.68 -36.61 -41.15
CA VAL A 14 -1.22 -35.25 -41.50
C VAL A 14 -2.28 -34.16 -41.23
N LEU A 15 -3.39 -34.50 -40.58
CA LEU A 15 -4.38 -33.52 -40.08
C LEU A 15 -4.17 -33.14 -38.60
N GLN A 16 -2.95 -33.31 -38.09
CA GLN A 16 -2.58 -32.92 -36.73
C GLN A 16 -1.22 -32.24 -36.62
N THR A 17 -0.71 -31.65 -37.71
CA THR A 17 0.51 -30.84 -37.66
C THR A 17 0.22 -29.47 -38.27
N ASN A 18 -0.30 -28.55 -37.45
CA ASN A 18 -0.10 -27.09 -37.58
C ASN A 18 -0.77 -26.26 -36.45
N CYS A 19 -0.69 -26.69 -35.19
CA CYS A 19 -0.98 -25.85 -34.01
C CYS A 19 -0.24 -26.37 -32.75
N GLU A 20 1.09 -26.45 -32.79
CA GLU A 20 1.99 -26.69 -31.64
C GLU A 20 3.20 -25.76 -31.89
N ASP A 21 3.69 -24.83 -31.06
CA ASP A 21 3.41 -24.36 -29.70
C ASP A 21 3.77 -22.87 -29.68
N LYS A 22 2.80 -21.95 -29.82
CA LYS A 22 3.05 -20.51 -29.57
C LYS A 22 2.75 -20.11 -28.13
N CYS A 23 2.20 -21.04 -27.34
CA CYS A 23 1.79 -20.77 -25.98
C CYS A 23 2.89 -21.15 -24.99
N HIS A 24 3.21 -20.24 -24.08
CA HIS A 24 4.15 -20.47 -23.00
C HIS A 24 3.67 -21.67 -22.15
N PRO A 25 4.57 -22.55 -21.66
CA PRO A 25 4.18 -23.79 -20.96
C PRO A 25 3.33 -23.57 -19.70
N LYS A 26 3.47 -22.41 -19.04
CA LYS A 26 2.68 -22.00 -17.88
C LYS A 26 1.40 -21.23 -18.25
N CYS A 27 1.05 -21.18 -19.52
CA CYS A 27 -0.11 -20.46 -20.02
C CYS A 27 -1.10 -21.36 -20.75
N ILE A 28 -2.33 -20.89 -20.79
CA ILE A 28 -3.45 -21.44 -21.54
C ILE A 28 -3.88 -20.34 -22.51
N CYS A 29 -3.67 -20.60 -23.81
CA CYS A 29 -4.04 -19.70 -24.90
C CYS A 29 -5.39 -20.14 -25.46
N GLN A 30 -6.45 -19.37 -25.19
CA GLN A 30 -7.82 -19.63 -25.64
C GLN A 30 -8.32 -18.46 -26.48
N THR A 31 -8.40 -18.60 -27.80
CA THR A 31 -8.81 -17.54 -28.74
C THR A 31 -8.26 -16.16 -28.32
N LYS A 32 -9.10 -15.33 -27.70
CA LYS A 32 -8.79 -13.95 -27.30
C LYS A 32 -8.41 -13.78 -25.83
N ILE A 33 -8.11 -14.88 -25.14
CA ILE A 33 -7.81 -14.93 -23.71
C ILE A 33 -6.50 -15.68 -23.51
N LEU A 34 -5.54 -15.01 -22.90
CA LEU A 34 -4.30 -15.61 -22.41
C LEU A 34 -4.39 -15.73 -20.88
N ARG A 35 -4.20 -16.94 -20.34
CA ARG A 35 -4.19 -17.19 -18.89
C ARG A 35 -2.89 -17.84 -18.48
N CYS A 36 -2.14 -17.18 -17.63
CA CYS A 36 -0.82 -17.60 -17.16
C CYS A 36 -0.84 -17.63 -15.62
N LEU A 37 -0.34 -18.72 -15.03
CA LEU A 37 -0.35 -18.93 -13.58
C LEU A 37 1.05 -19.21 -13.07
N GLY A 38 1.41 -18.68 -11.90
CA GLY A 38 2.69 -19.00 -11.26
C GLY A 38 3.91 -18.48 -12.02
N PHE A 39 3.76 -17.34 -12.70
CA PHE A 39 4.84 -16.69 -13.43
C PHE A 39 5.90 -16.14 -12.47
N THR A 40 7.17 -16.37 -12.78
CA THR A 40 8.33 -15.72 -12.16
C THR A 40 8.78 -14.52 -13.01
N GLN A 41 9.81 -13.82 -12.55
CA GLN A 41 10.45 -12.76 -13.33
C GLN A 41 11.00 -13.28 -14.67
N ASP A 42 11.61 -14.47 -14.68
CA ASP A 42 12.15 -15.07 -15.90
C ASP A 42 11.05 -15.44 -16.90
N ASP A 43 9.88 -15.89 -16.42
CA ASP A 43 8.77 -16.26 -17.31
C ASP A 43 8.21 -15.04 -18.06
N ILE A 44 7.98 -13.92 -17.36
CA ILE A 44 7.43 -12.69 -17.95
C ILE A 44 8.41 -11.99 -18.90
N GLU A 45 9.71 -12.23 -18.75
CA GLU A 45 10.76 -11.71 -19.62
C GLU A 45 11.14 -12.68 -20.75
N SER A 46 10.54 -13.88 -20.78
CA SER A 46 10.89 -14.91 -21.75
C SER A 46 10.33 -14.63 -23.15
N ASP A 47 11.10 -15.00 -24.17
CA ASP A 47 10.63 -15.00 -25.56
C ASP A 47 9.40 -15.91 -25.75
N ALA A 48 9.31 -16.99 -24.97
CA ALA A 48 8.15 -17.89 -25.01
C ALA A 48 6.86 -17.19 -24.57
N PHE A 49 6.93 -16.32 -23.55
CA PHE A 49 5.79 -15.48 -23.17
C PHE A 49 5.49 -14.44 -24.23
N ALA A 50 6.51 -13.72 -24.74
CA ALA A 50 6.31 -12.74 -25.81
C ALA A 50 5.62 -13.35 -27.05
N ASN A 51 6.01 -14.56 -27.44
CA ASN A 51 5.42 -15.31 -28.55
C ASN A 51 3.97 -15.79 -28.29
N SER A 52 3.54 -15.82 -27.03
CA SER A 52 2.17 -16.16 -26.63
C SER A 52 1.19 -15.01 -26.81
N ILE A 53 1.70 -13.79 -27.01
CA ILE A 53 0.89 -12.58 -27.12
C ILE A 53 0.53 -12.34 -28.58
N THR A 54 -0.76 -12.25 -28.87
CA THR A 54 -1.29 -11.92 -30.19
C THR A 54 -2.15 -10.66 -30.14
N THR A 55 -2.24 -9.93 -31.26
CA THR A 55 -2.92 -8.62 -31.34
C THR A 55 -4.45 -8.69 -31.21
N ASP A 56 -5.03 -9.87 -31.36
CA ASP A 56 -6.46 -10.14 -31.21
C ASP A 56 -6.89 -10.49 -29.77
N LEU A 57 -5.93 -10.57 -28.84
CA LEU A 57 -6.23 -10.80 -27.42
C LEU A 57 -7.09 -9.67 -26.84
N GLU A 58 -8.18 -10.05 -26.20
CA GLU A 58 -9.08 -9.17 -25.46
C GLU A 58 -8.79 -9.18 -23.96
N ARG A 59 -8.24 -10.29 -23.45
CA ARG A 59 -8.00 -10.49 -22.01
C ARG A 59 -6.67 -11.20 -21.76
N ILE A 60 -5.85 -10.63 -20.89
CA ILE A 60 -4.63 -11.26 -20.40
C ILE A 60 -4.73 -11.39 -18.89
N HIS A 61 -4.52 -12.60 -18.38
CA HIS A 61 -4.45 -12.92 -16.97
C HIS A 61 -3.07 -13.50 -16.67
N ILE A 62 -2.30 -12.88 -15.79
CA ILE A 62 -1.01 -13.37 -15.31
C ILE A 62 -1.07 -13.28 -13.78
N THR A 63 -1.52 -14.34 -13.13
CA THR A 63 -1.88 -14.31 -11.70
C THR A 63 -1.13 -15.36 -10.88
N ASP A 64 -1.19 -15.19 -9.56
CA ASP A 64 -0.70 -16.16 -8.58
C ASP A 64 0.78 -16.53 -8.77
N GLY A 65 1.59 -15.52 -9.11
CA GLY A 65 3.02 -15.63 -9.42
C GLY A 65 3.92 -14.89 -8.43
N ASN A 66 5.19 -14.74 -8.81
CA ASN A 66 6.24 -14.07 -8.04
C ASN A 66 6.95 -13.00 -8.88
N ILE A 67 6.21 -12.32 -9.75
CA ILE A 67 6.71 -11.21 -10.56
C ILE A 67 6.92 -10.00 -9.64
N GLN A 68 8.12 -9.40 -9.65
CA GLN A 68 8.46 -8.25 -8.81
C GLN A 68 8.51 -6.95 -9.59
N GLU A 69 8.94 -7.01 -10.85
CA GLU A 69 9.07 -5.84 -11.71
C GLU A 69 8.38 -6.11 -13.03
N LEU A 70 7.41 -5.26 -13.40
CA LEU A 70 6.85 -5.33 -14.74
C LEU A 70 7.85 -4.72 -15.73
N PRO A 71 8.24 -5.44 -16.80
CA PRO A 71 9.22 -4.94 -17.75
C PRO A 71 8.69 -3.72 -18.49
N ARG A 72 9.62 -2.89 -19.00
CA ARG A 72 9.27 -1.89 -20.01
C ARG A 72 8.74 -2.63 -21.22
N ASN A 73 7.66 -2.14 -21.83
CA ASN A 73 7.04 -2.75 -23.00
C ASN A 73 6.67 -4.23 -22.75
N LEU A 74 5.75 -4.47 -21.80
CA LEU A 74 5.30 -5.81 -21.38
C LEU A 74 4.99 -6.76 -22.54
N VAL A 75 4.55 -6.20 -23.67
CA VAL A 75 4.07 -6.93 -24.84
C VAL A 75 4.90 -6.66 -26.09
N GLY A 76 6.08 -6.04 -25.95
CA GLY A 76 6.92 -5.56 -27.05
C GLY A 76 6.78 -4.06 -27.33
N SER A 77 7.72 -3.50 -28.10
CA SER A 77 7.82 -2.05 -28.37
C SER A 77 6.91 -1.63 -29.52
N CYS A 78 5.73 -1.09 -29.19
CA CYS A 78 4.81 -0.54 -30.20
C CYS A 78 5.30 0.73 -30.90
N ALA A 79 6.36 1.37 -30.39
CA ALA A 79 6.98 2.51 -31.06
C ALA A 79 7.79 2.08 -32.30
N ASP A 80 8.35 0.87 -32.26
CA ASP A 80 9.21 0.33 -33.31
C ASP A 80 8.44 -0.57 -34.28
N ASP A 81 7.42 -1.29 -33.78
CA ASP A 81 6.58 -2.16 -34.60
C ASP A 81 5.11 -2.11 -34.17
N SER A 82 4.25 -1.77 -35.13
CA SER A 82 2.80 -1.75 -34.94
C SER A 82 2.20 -3.10 -34.53
N SER A 83 2.88 -4.22 -34.82
CA SER A 83 2.46 -5.57 -34.46
C SER A 83 2.35 -5.82 -32.95
N TYR A 84 2.95 -4.95 -32.13
CA TYR A 84 2.83 -4.99 -30.66
C TYR A 84 1.67 -4.15 -30.11
N HIS A 85 0.89 -3.48 -30.95
CA HIS A 85 -0.32 -2.80 -30.49
C HIS A 85 -1.40 -3.83 -30.14
N LEU A 86 -1.73 -3.88 -28.86
CA LEU A 86 -2.84 -4.68 -28.35
C LEU A 86 -4.12 -3.85 -28.32
N ASP A 87 -4.52 -3.38 -29.50
CA ASP A 87 -5.69 -2.53 -29.66
C ASP A 87 -7.01 -3.26 -29.31
N SER A 88 -7.03 -4.59 -29.37
CA SER A 88 -8.18 -5.40 -28.97
C SER A 88 -8.25 -5.63 -27.45
N LEU A 89 -7.17 -5.34 -26.71
CA LEU A 89 -7.08 -5.70 -25.30
C LEU A 89 -7.94 -4.79 -24.43
N VAL A 90 -8.90 -5.40 -23.75
CA VAL A 90 -9.86 -4.73 -22.87
C VAL A 90 -9.51 -4.96 -21.41
N LYS A 91 -8.92 -6.12 -21.06
CA LYS A 91 -8.63 -6.50 -19.67
C LYS A 91 -7.22 -7.02 -19.48
N LEU A 92 -6.55 -6.49 -18.47
CA LEU A 92 -5.26 -6.96 -17.97
C LEU A 92 -5.36 -7.24 -16.47
N ASP A 93 -5.12 -8.48 -16.10
CA ASP A 93 -5.23 -8.97 -14.73
C ASP A 93 -3.88 -9.49 -14.26
N LEU A 94 -3.29 -8.80 -13.30
CA LEU A 94 -1.94 -9.02 -12.75
C LEU A 94 -1.99 -9.28 -11.23
N GLN A 95 -3.17 -9.64 -10.72
CA GLN A 95 -3.39 -9.81 -9.27
C GLN A 95 -2.58 -10.97 -8.69
N ASN A 96 -2.37 -10.94 -7.37
CA ASN A 96 -1.67 -11.97 -6.61
C ASN A 96 -0.27 -12.27 -7.16
N ASN A 97 0.49 -11.21 -7.47
CA ASN A 97 1.92 -11.31 -7.71
C ASN A 97 2.66 -10.58 -6.59
N MET A 98 3.92 -10.24 -6.81
CA MET A 98 4.76 -9.52 -5.85
C MET A 98 5.23 -8.19 -6.45
N ILE A 99 4.42 -7.60 -7.34
CA ILE A 99 4.83 -6.47 -8.18
C ILE A 99 5.13 -5.27 -7.28
N GLN A 100 6.39 -4.91 -7.20
CA GLN A 100 6.91 -3.75 -6.48
C GLN A 100 7.13 -2.56 -7.40
N LYS A 101 7.44 -2.83 -8.68
CA LYS A 101 7.79 -1.79 -9.65
C LYS A 101 7.05 -1.98 -10.97
N ILE A 102 6.48 -0.88 -11.45
CA ILE A 102 5.88 -0.79 -12.78
C ILE A 102 6.73 0.18 -13.59
N ASN A 103 7.47 -0.32 -14.58
CA ASN A 103 8.34 0.52 -15.38
C ASN A 103 7.55 1.50 -16.26
N GLY A 104 8.19 2.62 -16.61
CA GLY A 104 7.65 3.52 -17.61
C GLY A 104 7.44 2.77 -18.93
N GLN A 105 6.32 3.06 -19.60
CA GLN A 105 5.88 2.45 -20.87
C GLN A 105 5.42 0.97 -20.78
N THR A 106 5.40 0.34 -19.59
CA THR A 106 4.84 -1.02 -19.44
C THR A 106 3.43 -1.14 -20.05
N LEU A 107 2.59 -0.12 -19.87
CA LEU A 107 1.19 -0.12 -20.32
C LEU A 107 0.96 0.62 -21.67
N HIS A 108 2.02 1.02 -22.37
CA HIS A 108 1.92 1.94 -23.51
C HIS A 108 1.12 1.36 -24.69
N CYS A 109 1.28 0.06 -24.97
CA CYS A 109 0.75 -0.55 -26.18
C CYS A 109 -0.70 -1.04 -26.07
N MET A 110 -1.42 -0.68 -25.00
CA MET A 110 -2.76 -1.17 -24.65
C MET A 110 -3.75 -0.01 -24.52
N LYS A 111 -3.85 0.85 -25.54
CA LYS A 111 -4.61 2.12 -25.50
C LYS A 111 -6.11 1.97 -25.22
N ASN A 112 -6.68 0.81 -25.55
CA ASN A 112 -8.11 0.50 -25.38
C ASN A 112 -8.42 -0.29 -24.10
N LEU A 113 -7.43 -0.42 -23.19
CA LEU A 113 -7.60 -1.14 -21.94
C LEU A 113 -8.70 -0.48 -21.09
N GLU A 114 -9.71 -1.26 -20.71
CA GLU A 114 -10.84 -0.80 -19.89
C GLU A 114 -10.76 -1.32 -18.45
N GLU A 115 -10.13 -2.47 -18.20
CA GLU A 115 -10.00 -3.06 -16.87
C GLU A 115 -8.54 -3.41 -16.56
N LEU A 116 -8.00 -2.84 -15.48
CA LEU A 116 -6.69 -3.16 -14.94
C LEU A 116 -6.83 -3.64 -13.50
N ASN A 117 -6.38 -4.86 -13.23
CA ASN A 117 -6.35 -5.43 -11.89
C ASN A 117 -4.92 -5.64 -11.41
N LEU A 118 -4.53 -4.92 -10.38
CA LEU A 118 -3.23 -4.98 -9.71
C LEU A 118 -3.39 -5.37 -8.23
N ALA A 119 -4.55 -5.90 -7.82
CA ALA A 119 -4.83 -6.26 -6.44
C ALA A 119 -3.83 -7.28 -5.87
N ASN A 120 -3.59 -7.23 -4.56
CA ASN A 120 -2.66 -8.12 -3.87
C ASN A 120 -1.27 -8.13 -4.51
N ASN A 121 -0.67 -6.94 -4.60
CA ASN A 121 0.70 -6.71 -5.03
C ASN A 121 1.40 -5.83 -3.99
N GLN A 122 2.62 -5.38 -4.27
CA GLN A 122 3.46 -4.64 -3.33
C GLN A 122 4.02 -3.36 -3.95
N TRP A 123 3.19 -2.69 -4.76
CA TRP A 123 3.61 -1.60 -5.62
C TRP A 123 4.13 -0.43 -4.79
N ASN A 124 5.41 -0.14 -4.98
CA ASN A 124 6.09 0.98 -4.35
C ASN A 124 5.83 2.24 -5.15
N VAL A 125 4.81 3.00 -4.73
CA VAL A 125 4.36 4.22 -5.38
C VAL A 125 5.29 5.43 -5.19
N SER A 126 6.23 5.43 -4.24
CA SER A 126 7.15 6.57 -4.03
C SER A 126 8.27 6.66 -5.06
N THR A 127 8.63 5.54 -5.68
CA THR A 127 9.71 5.44 -6.69
C THR A 127 9.20 5.53 -8.13
N VAL A 128 7.90 5.74 -8.31
CA VAL A 128 7.21 5.60 -9.58
C VAL A 128 7.24 6.89 -10.40
N HIS A 129 7.32 6.72 -11.73
CA HIS A 129 7.07 7.82 -12.64
C HIS A 129 5.57 8.16 -12.65
N THR A 130 5.22 9.42 -12.39
CA THR A 130 3.83 9.93 -12.38
C THR A 130 2.99 9.60 -13.63
N ARG A 131 3.60 9.22 -14.75
CA ARG A 131 2.92 8.93 -16.03
C ARG A 131 2.59 7.44 -16.22
N THR A 132 2.48 6.65 -15.15
CA THR A 132 2.20 5.20 -15.24
C THR A 132 0.93 4.88 -16.01
N PHE A 133 -0.14 5.67 -15.84
CA PHE A 133 -1.46 5.40 -16.43
C PHE A 133 -1.83 6.33 -17.60
N THR A 134 -0.94 7.24 -18.01
CA THR A 134 -1.26 8.30 -19.00
C THR A 134 -1.70 7.77 -20.38
N ASN A 135 -1.33 6.54 -20.74
CA ASN A 135 -1.64 5.93 -22.05
C ASN A 135 -2.87 5.02 -22.06
N ILE A 136 -3.51 4.78 -20.90
CA ILE A 136 -4.68 3.89 -20.77
C ILE A 136 -5.94 4.69 -20.44
N GLN A 137 -6.20 5.76 -21.20
CA GLN A 137 -7.30 6.71 -20.94
C GLN A 137 -8.70 6.12 -21.13
N GLN A 138 -8.81 4.93 -21.73
CA GLN A 138 -10.08 4.19 -21.84
C GLN A 138 -10.44 3.41 -20.55
N LEU A 139 -9.59 3.46 -19.51
CA LEU A 139 -9.79 2.68 -18.30
C LEU A 139 -11.09 3.05 -17.59
N LYS A 140 -11.93 2.03 -17.38
CA LYS A 140 -13.19 2.12 -16.63
C LYS A 140 -13.08 1.51 -15.25
N LYS A 141 -12.20 0.52 -15.05
CA LYS A 141 -12.01 -0.16 -13.76
C LYS A 141 -10.54 -0.28 -13.42
N LEU A 142 -10.18 0.28 -12.28
CA LEU A 142 -8.85 0.15 -11.69
C LEU A 142 -8.97 -0.49 -10.32
N ASN A 143 -8.35 -1.66 -10.15
CA ASN A 143 -8.30 -2.35 -8.89
C ASN A 143 -6.87 -2.31 -8.31
N LEU A 144 -6.73 -1.59 -7.19
CA LEU A 144 -5.51 -1.47 -6.39
C LEU A 144 -5.76 -1.96 -4.94
N SER A 145 -6.74 -2.85 -4.72
CA SER A 145 -7.00 -3.44 -3.40
C SER A 145 -5.77 -4.15 -2.87
N ASN A 146 -5.31 -3.81 -1.67
CA ASN A 146 -4.11 -4.41 -1.07
C ASN A 146 -2.90 -4.44 -2.04
N ALA A 147 -2.70 -3.35 -2.79
CA ALA A 147 -1.69 -3.30 -3.85
C ALA A 147 -0.47 -2.44 -3.48
N LEU A 148 -0.57 -1.58 -2.47
CA LEU A 148 0.45 -0.59 -2.15
C LEU A 148 1.31 -1.03 -0.96
N HIS A 149 2.62 -1.08 -1.19
CA HIS A 149 3.61 -1.38 -0.16
C HIS A 149 4.83 -0.49 -0.37
N ASP A 150 5.23 0.26 0.65
CA ASP A 150 6.48 1.01 0.63
C ASP A 150 7.26 0.76 1.92
N GLN A 151 8.57 0.98 1.85
CA GLN A 151 9.45 1.03 3.01
C GLN A 151 9.40 2.38 3.73
N ILE A 152 8.63 3.33 3.19
CA ILE A 152 8.32 4.64 3.78
C ILE A 152 7.07 4.50 4.65
N ASP A 153 6.91 5.38 5.64
CA ASP A 153 5.73 5.46 6.50
C ASP A 153 4.44 5.41 5.65
N SER A 154 3.54 4.48 5.99
CA SER A 154 2.23 4.24 5.34
C SER A 154 1.40 5.51 5.10
N ARG A 155 1.67 6.59 5.85
CA ARG A 155 1.05 7.91 5.69
C ARG A 155 1.33 8.58 4.34
N ASP A 156 2.39 8.20 3.63
CA ASP A 156 2.79 8.86 2.39
C ASP A 156 2.28 8.17 1.11
N HIS A 157 1.70 6.96 1.21
CA HIS A 157 1.21 6.23 0.03
C HIS A 157 0.18 7.02 -0.77
N ILE A 158 -0.82 7.62 -0.10
CA ILE A 158 -1.87 8.38 -0.77
C ILE A 158 -1.32 9.65 -1.43
N LYS A 159 -0.27 10.26 -0.87
CA LYS A 159 0.36 11.48 -1.42
C LYS A 159 1.06 11.22 -2.75
N HIS A 160 1.82 10.12 -2.83
CA HIS A 160 2.46 9.76 -4.08
C HIS A 160 1.45 9.25 -5.12
N LEU A 161 0.46 8.47 -4.69
CA LEU A 161 -0.60 7.99 -5.57
C LEU A 161 -1.40 9.15 -6.21
N ARG A 162 -1.64 10.22 -5.45
CA ARG A 162 -2.26 11.45 -5.97
C ARG A 162 -1.52 12.04 -7.17
N LEU A 163 -0.19 12.03 -7.17
CA LEU A 163 0.61 12.53 -8.29
C LEU A 163 0.43 11.65 -9.54
N VAL A 164 0.39 10.33 -9.37
CA VAL A 164 0.12 9.39 -10.46
C VAL A 164 -1.27 9.62 -11.04
N PHE A 165 -2.28 9.77 -10.19
CA PHE A 165 -3.66 10.00 -10.62
C PHE A 165 -3.87 11.35 -11.29
N LEU A 166 -3.22 12.42 -10.82
CA LEU A 166 -3.33 13.74 -11.43
C LEU A 166 -2.84 13.75 -12.90
N GLU A 167 -1.77 13.02 -13.19
CA GLU A 167 -1.16 12.91 -14.53
C GLU A 167 -1.76 11.79 -15.40
N SER A 168 -2.74 11.06 -14.87
CA SER A 168 -3.25 9.84 -15.50
C SER A 168 -4.25 10.09 -16.63
N GLY A 169 -5.03 11.18 -16.55
CA GLY A 169 -6.09 11.47 -17.53
C GLY A 169 -7.22 10.44 -17.57
N LEU A 170 -7.48 9.70 -16.47
CA LEU A 170 -8.51 8.65 -16.39
C LEU A 170 -9.92 9.22 -16.21
N ASP A 171 -10.38 10.06 -17.13
CA ASP A 171 -11.69 10.72 -17.11
C ASP A 171 -12.88 9.74 -17.18
N LYS A 172 -12.67 8.57 -17.82
CA LYS A 172 -13.65 7.48 -18.00
C LYS A 172 -13.71 6.48 -16.85
N LEU A 173 -12.93 6.66 -15.79
CA LEU A 173 -12.87 5.71 -14.68
C LEU A 173 -14.20 5.66 -13.93
N GLU A 174 -14.84 4.49 -13.90
CA GLU A 174 -16.13 4.27 -13.24
C GLU A 174 -15.99 3.54 -11.90
N VAL A 175 -14.99 2.66 -11.77
CA VAL A 175 -14.75 1.85 -10.57
C VAL A 175 -13.30 1.98 -10.13
N LEU A 176 -13.10 2.45 -8.90
CA LEU A 176 -11.80 2.54 -8.27
C LEU A 176 -11.83 1.78 -6.94
N ALA A 177 -11.03 0.70 -6.86
CA ALA A 177 -10.85 -0.05 -5.64
C ALA A 177 -9.49 0.25 -5.01
N LEU A 178 -9.53 0.72 -3.77
CA LEU A 178 -8.41 1.23 -2.99
C LEU A 178 -8.42 0.69 -1.55
N ASP A 179 -9.23 -0.33 -1.29
CA ASP A 179 -9.34 -0.96 0.02
C ASP A 179 -8.03 -1.67 0.43
N ASN A 180 -7.86 -1.89 1.73
CA ASN A 180 -6.72 -2.63 2.29
C ASN A 180 -5.33 -2.00 1.99
N ASN A 181 -5.23 -0.68 1.81
CA ASN A 181 -3.96 0.01 1.52
C ASN A 181 -3.38 0.82 2.69
N LYS A 182 -3.95 0.67 3.89
CA LYS A 182 -3.52 1.34 5.13
C LYS A 182 -3.49 2.87 5.03
N PHE A 183 -4.36 3.47 4.24
CA PHE A 183 -4.46 4.92 4.15
C PHE A 183 -4.94 5.52 5.47
N SER A 184 -4.22 6.53 5.97
CA SER A 184 -4.54 7.20 7.24
C SER A 184 -4.93 8.66 7.08
N VAL A 185 -4.93 9.18 5.85
CA VAL A 185 -5.25 10.58 5.55
C VAL A 185 -6.12 10.62 4.30
N TYR A 186 -7.20 11.40 4.37
CA TYR A 186 -8.00 11.81 3.21
C TYR A 186 -8.25 13.31 3.33
N ASP A 187 -7.33 14.10 2.81
CA ASP A 187 -7.35 15.56 2.88
C ASP A 187 -8.03 16.19 1.65
N LYS A 188 -8.11 17.53 1.63
CA LYS A 188 -8.63 18.32 0.49
C LYS A 188 -8.02 17.94 -0.85
N ASP A 189 -6.77 17.61 -0.75
CA ASP A 189 -5.83 17.47 -1.81
C ASP A 189 -6.02 16.08 -2.46
N THR A 190 -6.32 15.06 -1.63
CA THR A 190 -6.86 13.76 -2.03
C THR A 190 -8.25 13.89 -2.65
N ALA A 191 -9.14 14.67 -2.02
CA ALA A 191 -10.49 14.90 -2.53
C ALA A 191 -10.49 15.55 -3.92
N ASN A 192 -9.59 16.51 -4.16
CA ASN A 192 -9.42 17.17 -5.45
C ASN A 192 -8.97 16.20 -6.55
N VAL A 193 -8.10 15.25 -6.23
CA VAL A 193 -7.69 14.21 -7.19
C VAL A 193 -8.86 13.28 -7.49
N MET A 194 -9.68 12.90 -6.51
CA MET A 194 -10.87 12.08 -6.79
C MET A 194 -11.87 12.79 -7.71
N CYS A 195 -11.89 14.13 -7.70
CA CYS A 195 -12.69 14.92 -8.64
C CYS A 195 -12.22 14.86 -10.10
N THR A 196 -11.01 14.39 -10.40
CA THR A 196 -10.58 14.22 -11.79
C THR A 196 -11.29 13.03 -12.46
N PHE A 197 -11.78 12.07 -11.66
CA PHE A 197 -12.56 10.92 -12.11
C PHE A 197 -14.05 11.27 -12.26
N SER A 198 -14.37 12.10 -13.26
CA SER A 198 -15.73 12.63 -13.46
C SER A 198 -16.82 11.58 -13.73
N ALA A 199 -16.43 10.39 -14.23
CA ALA A 199 -17.31 9.26 -14.49
C ALA A 199 -17.43 8.29 -13.30
N LEU A 200 -16.81 8.57 -12.15
CA LEU A 200 -16.70 7.63 -11.04
C LEU A 200 -18.07 7.29 -10.45
N LYS A 201 -18.40 6.00 -10.46
CA LYS A 201 -19.64 5.42 -9.91
C LYS A 201 -19.40 4.67 -8.62
N ARG A 202 -18.24 4.01 -8.47
CA ARG A 202 -17.93 3.17 -7.31
C ARG A 202 -16.54 3.46 -6.78
N LEU A 203 -16.47 3.83 -5.51
CA LEU A 203 -15.23 4.06 -4.79
C LEU A 203 -15.19 3.15 -3.57
N ASN A 204 -14.21 2.24 -3.53
CA ASN A 204 -13.97 1.37 -2.39
C ASN A 204 -12.73 1.82 -1.61
N LEU A 205 -12.93 2.31 -0.39
CA LEU A 205 -11.90 2.72 0.56
C LEU A 205 -11.94 1.87 1.84
N ALA A 206 -12.63 0.73 1.82
CA ALA A 206 -12.79 -0.12 2.98
C ALA A 206 -11.44 -0.62 3.53
N HIS A 207 -11.40 -1.05 4.80
CA HIS A 207 -10.19 -1.64 5.40
C HIS A 207 -8.93 -0.77 5.28
N ASN A 208 -9.11 0.56 5.43
CA ASN A 208 -8.01 1.49 5.62
C ASN A 208 -8.03 1.96 7.09
N ILE A 209 -7.27 3.01 7.42
CA ILE A 209 -7.20 3.58 8.78
C ILE A 209 -7.58 5.06 8.75
N LEU A 210 -8.57 5.40 7.92
CA LEU A 210 -9.01 6.78 7.72
C LEU A 210 -9.80 7.27 8.94
N PRO A 211 -9.36 8.35 9.63
CA PRO A 211 -10.12 8.94 10.73
C PRO A 211 -11.28 9.80 10.24
N SER A 212 -11.17 10.35 9.02
CA SER A 212 -12.18 11.18 8.38
C SER A 212 -11.97 11.18 6.86
N LEU A 213 -13.02 11.61 6.14
CA LEU A 213 -12.95 11.93 4.72
C LEU A 213 -13.92 13.07 4.39
N THR A 214 -13.68 13.76 3.28
CA THR A 214 -14.40 14.99 2.93
C THR A 214 -14.40 15.19 1.42
N PHE A 215 -15.50 15.71 0.87
CA PHE A 215 -15.60 16.05 -0.55
C PHE A 215 -15.80 17.55 -0.67
N TYR A 216 -14.70 18.31 -0.64
CA TYR A 216 -14.72 19.79 -0.72
C TYR A 216 -15.43 20.34 -1.96
N HIS A 217 -15.55 19.53 -3.02
CA HIS A 217 -16.19 19.90 -4.27
C HIS A 217 -17.25 18.87 -4.65
N VAL A 218 -18.38 18.92 -3.96
CA VAL A 218 -19.55 18.03 -4.15
C VAL A 218 -20.06 17.97 -5.60
N LYS A 219 -19.67 18.93 -6.44
CA LYS A 219 -20.05 19.02 -7.86
C LYS A 219 -19.35 18.02 -8.79
N CYS A 220 -18.33 17.29 -8.34
CA CYS A 220 -17.51 16.45 -9.24
C CYS A 220 -17.89 14.96 -9.27
N LEU A 221 -18.40 14.40 -8.15
CA LEU A 221 -18.77 12.97 -8.04
C LEU A 221 -20.28 12.75 -8.24
N THR A 222 -20.88 13.44 -9.21
CA THR A 222 -22.35 13.45 -9.41
C THR A 222 -22.93 12.10 -9.84
N HIS A 223 -22.08 11.19 -10.31
CA HIS A 223 -22.44 9.85 -10.77
C HIS A 223 -22.18 8.77 -9.72
N LEU A 224 -21.73 9.14 -8.51
CA LEU A 224 -21.39 8.17 -7.48
C LEU A 224 -22.63 7.38 -7.05
N GLU A 225 -22.57 6.06 -7.18
CA GLU A 225 -23.60 5.09 -6.83
C GLU A 225 -23.24 4.33 -5.56
N TYR A 226 -21.95 4.10 -5.31
CA TYR A 226 -21.48 3.32 -4.18
C TYR A 226 -20.19 3.87 -3.60
N LEU A 227 -20.22 4.14 -2.28
CA LEU A 227 -19.05 4.49 -1.49
C LEU A 227 -18.89 3.49 -0.36
N ASP A 228 -17.78 2.77 -0.33
CA ASP A 228 -17.42 1.91 0.79
C ASP A 228 -16.33 2.56 1.63
N VAL A 229 -16.65 2.88 2.88
CA VAL A 229 -15.70 3.36 3.89
C VAL A 229 -15.75 2.46 5.13
N SER A 230 -16.22 1.22 4.98
CA SER A 230 -16.29 0.26 6.08
C SER A 230 -14.91 -0.13 6.59
N TYR A 231 -14.84 -0.54 7.86
CA TYR A 231 -13.60 -0.96 8.52
C TYR A 231 -12.49 0.09 8.39
N ASN A 232 -12.82 1.34 8.69
CA ASN A 232 -11.88 2.45 8.87
C ASN A 232 -11.91 2.90 10.35
N SER A 233 -11.27 4.02 10.66
CA SER A 233 -11.22 4.59 12.02
C SER A 233 -12.09 5.86 12.15
N ILE A 234 -13.20 5.94 11.41
CA ILE A 234 -14.10 7.09 11.47
C ILE A 234 -14.85 7.07 12.80
N SER A 235 -14.50 7.99 13.70
CA SER A 235 -15.13 8.05 15.01
C SER A 235 -16.24 9.08 15.11
N THR A 236 -16.09 10.21 14.41
CA THR A 236 -17.08 11.29 14.35
C THR A 236 -17.12 11.88 12.93
N PHE A 237 -18.11 12.71 12.67
CA PHE A 237 -18.20 13.48 11.43
C PHE A 237 -18.11 14.96 11.82
N GLU A 238 -17.29 15.73 11.10
CA GLU A 238 -17.25 17.19 11.27
C GLU A 238 -18.68 17.76 11.20
N ASP A 239 -18.91 18.88 11.89
CA ASP A 239 -20.22 19.53 11.98
C ASP A 239 -20.93 19.49 10.62
N TYR A 240 -22.11 18.87 10.57
CA TYR A 240 -22.91 18.75 9.36
C TYR A 240 -23.20 20.11 8.70
N SER A 241 -23.13 21.22 9.46
CA SER A 241 -23.21 22.58 8.93
C SER A 241 -22.03 22.93 7.99
N ASN A 242 -20.93 22.19 8.06
CA ASN A 242 -19.81 22.28 7.14
C ASN A 242 -20.23 21.73 5.77
N HIS A 243 -20.41 22.65 4.82
CA HIS A 243 -20.83 22.35 3.44
C HIS A 243 -19.81 21.54 2.63
N ASN A 244 -18.64 21.25 3.22
CA ASN A 244 -17.62 20.37 2.63
C ASN A 244 -17.61 18.97 3.26
N GLY A 245 -18.32 18.75 4.38
CA GLY A 245 -18.31 17.48 5.11
C GLY A 245 -18.94 16.32 4.33
N LEU A 246 -18.47 15.09 4.58
CA LEU A 246 -18.93 13.89 3.88
C LEU A 246 -20.46 13.74 3.86
N LEU A 247 -21.12 13.91 5.01
CA LEU A 247 -22.57 13.71 5.13
C LEU A 247 -23.36 14.70 4.27
N PHE A 248 -22.96 15.97 4.25
CA PHE A 248 -23.55 16.98 3.38
C PHE A 248 -23.35 16.61 1.91
N SER A 249 -22.15 16.16 1.55
CA SER A 249 -21.80 15.76 0.19
C SER A 249 -22.64 14.58 -0.30
N LEU A 250 -22.85 13.56 0.53
CA LEU A 250 -23.72 12.44 0.23
C LEU A 250 -25.17 12.87 -0.02
N ASP A 251 -25.70 13.80 0.79
CA ASP A 251 -27.06 14.33 0.59
C ASP A 251 -27.19 15.12 -0.73
N GLN A 252 -26.15 15.83 -1.18
CA GLN A 252 -26.19 16.48 -2.49
C GLN A 252 -26.11 15.47 -3.63
N ILE A 253 -25.23 14.47 -3.54
CA ILE A 253 -25.10 13.41 -4.55
C ILE A 253 -26.43 12.66 -4.68
N LYS A 254 -27.12 12.41 -3.56
CA LYS A 254 -28.43 11.75 -3.56
C LYS A 254 -29.52 12.47 -4.38
N LYS A 255 -29.35 13.78 -4.64
CA LYS A 255 -30.23 14.57 -5.51
C LYS A 255 -30.06 14.23 -6.98
N THR A 256 -28.90 13.72 -7.39
CA THR A 256 -28.56 13.42 -8.78
C THR A 256 -28.44 11.93 -9.06
N SER A 257 -28.08 11.11 -8.07
CA SER A 257 -27.90 9.66 -8.20
C SER A 257 -28.48 8.89 -7.01
N ASN A 258 -28.74 7.60 -7.22
CA ASN A 258 -29.06 6.69 -6.12
C ASN A 258 -27.76 6.18 -5.49
N VAL A 259 -27.26 6.94 -4.53
CA VAL A 259 -26.03 6.61 -3.80
C VAL A 259 -26.29 5.71 -2.60
N SER A 260 -25.46 4.68 -2.46
CA SER A 260 -25.34 3.83 -1.28
C SER A 260 -24.00 4.05 -0.60
N VAL A 261 -24.00 4.04 0.74
CA VAL A 261 -22.78 4.17 1.54
C VAL A 261 -22.68 3.08 2.59
N ASN A 262 -21.48 2.53 2.76
CA ASN A 262 -21.18 1.52 3.78
C ASN A 262 -20.24 2.10 4.85
N PHE A 263 -20.72 2.12 6.10
CA PHE A 263 -20.03 2.65 7.27
C PHE A 263 -19.68 1.58 8.31
N ILE A 264 -19.97 0.31 8.04
CA ILE A 264 -19.80 -0.79 9.01
C ILE A 264 -18.37 -0.86 9.53
N GLY A 265 -18.17 -1.25 10.79
CA GLY A 265 -16.84 -1.55 11.32
C GLY A 265 -15.97 -0.34 11.60
N ASN A 266 -16.54 0.86 11.60
CA ASN A 266 -15.88 2.08 12.08
C ASN A 266 -16.04 2.25 13.60
N GLU A 267 -15.14 3.03 14.20
CA GLU A 267 -14.99 3.20 15.64
C GLU A 267 -15.81 4.40 16.17
N PHE A 268 -17.13 4.38 16.01
CA PHE A 268 -17.98 5.54 16.33
C PHE A 268 -17.97 5.95 17.82
N ASP A 269 -17.52 7.17 18.10
CA ASP A 269 -17.55 7.80 19.42
C ASP A 269 -18.94 8.37 19.69
N CYS A 270 -19.80 7.63 20.38
CA CYS A 270 -21.18 8.06 20.66
C CYS A 270 -21.28 9.13 21.77
N ASP A 271 -20.63 10.27 21.58
CA ASP A 271 -20.73 11.46 22.41
C ASP A 271 -21.55 12.56 21.71
N CYS A 272 -21.52 13.80 22.22
CA CYS A 272 -22.26 14.90 21.59
C CYS A 272 -21.81 15.23 20.16
N HIS A 273 -20.58 14.90 19.76
CA HIS A 273 -20.06 15.17 18.42
C HIS A 273 -20.65 14.24 17.36
N LEU A 274 -21.06 13.02 17.74
CA LEU A 274 -21.73 12.09 16.82
C LEU A 274 -23.24 12.34 16.67
N GLN A 275 -23.82 13.23 17.49
CA GLN A 275 -25.25 13.53 17.43
C GLN A 275 -25.70 13.94 16.00
N GLY A 276 -24.89 14.73 15.30
CA GLY A 276 -25.18 15.14 13.91
C GLY A 276 -25.28 13.97 12.93
N PHE A 277 -24.45 12.94 13.10
CA PHE A 277 -24.52 11.71 12.30
C PHE A 277 -25.76 10.90 12.62
N HIS A 278 -26.09 10.73 13.90
CA HIS A 278 -27.34 10.08 14.31
C HIS A 278 -28.58 10.78 13.74
N ASP A 279 -28.62 12.11 13.81
CA ASP A 279 -29.73 12.90 13.26
C ASP A 279 -29.76 12.84 11.73
N TRP A 280 -28.61 12.74 11.06
CA TRP A 280 -28.50 12.52 9.62
C TRP A 280 -29.04 11.15 9.23
N LEU A 281 -28.66 10.09 9.95
CA LEU A 281 -29.17 8.74 9.72
C LEU A 281 -30.70 8.72 9.77
N LYS A 282 -31.34 9.44 10.68
CA LYS A 282 -32.82 9.46 10.77
C LYS A 282 -33.52 10.06 9.55
N ARG A 283 -32.92 11.07 8.91
CA ARG A 283 -33.57 11.86 7.85
C ARG A 283 -33.08 11.55 6.43
N THR A 284 -31.88 11.01 6.28
CA THR A 284 -31.24 10.90 4.97
C THR A 284 -32.00 9.94 4.04
N GLU A 285 -32.05 10.29 2.75
CA GLU A 285 -32.53 9.43 1.67
C GLU A 285 -31.40 8.58 1.06
N VAL A 286 -30.16 8.78 1.50
CA VAL A 286 -29.02 7.94 1.12
C VAL A 286 -29.23 6.54 1.66
N HIS A 287 -28.99 5.53 0.82
CA HIS A 287 -29.08 4.15 1.27
C HIS A 287 -27.83 3.79 2.11
N VAL A 288 -28.01 3.71 3.43
CA VAL A 288 -26.94 3.32 4.36
C VAL A 288 -26.96 1.80 4.57
N PHE A 289 -25.90 1.13 4.12
CA PHE A 289 -25.78 -0.33 4.19
C PHE A 289 -25.83 -0.82 5.65
N GLN A 290 -26.74 -1.76 5.92
CA GLN A 290 -27.03 -2.32 7.25
C GLN A 290 -27.04 -1.27 8.37
N LYS A 291 -27.71 -0.12 8.13
CA LYS A 291 -27.88 1.01 9.07
C LYS A 291 -28.14 0.61 10.54
N ASN A 292 -28.93 -0.45 10.76
CA ASN A 292 -29.28 -0.95 12.10
C ASN A 292 -28.17 -1.76 12.80
N LYS A 293 -27.01 -1.95 12.16
CA LYS A 293 -25.84 -2.63 12.72
C LYS A 293 -24.70 -1.67 13.07
N LEU A 294 -24.85 -0.37 12.84
CA LEU A 294 -23.86 0.61 13.25
C LEU A 294 -23.92 0.76 14.78
N THR A 295 -22.81 0.48 15.47
CA THR A 295 -22.71 0.46 16.93
C THR A 295 -21.69 1.46 17.45
N CYS A 296 -21.92 1.94 18.67
CA CYS A 296 -20.95 2.74 19.40
C CYS A 296 -19.72 1.91 19.80
N HIS A 297 -18.52 2.47 19.60
CA HIS A 297 -17.26 1.77 19.81
C HIS A 297 -16.68 1.91 21.21
N ASP A 298 -16.97 2.98 21.95
CA ASP A 298 -16.47 3.20 23.31
C ASP A 298 -17.49 3.94 24.19
N GLY A 299 -17.17 4.10 25.48
CA GLY A 299 -17.90 4.90 26.45
C GLY A 299 -19.15 4.24 27.03
N LEU A 300 -20.00 5.06 27.65
CA LEU A 300 -21.23 4.60 28.33
C LEU A 300 -22.27 3.97 27.38
N LEU A 301 -22.13 4.20 26.07
CA LEU A 301 -23.01 3.68 25.04
C LEU A 301 -22.38 2.51 24.26
N PHE A 302 -21.26 1.97 24.73
CA PHE A 302 -20.54 0.87 24.10
C PHE A 302 -21.47 -0.25 23.62
N ASN A 303 -21.27 -0.69 22.36
CA ASN A 303 -22.00 -1.77 21.70
C ASN A 303 -23.51 -1.53 21.51
N ARG A 304 -24.06 -0.36 21.89
CA ARG A 304 -25.42 0.00 21.51
C ARG A 304 -25.46 0.40 20.05
N THR A 305 -26.52 -0.01 19.36
CA THR A 305 -26.79 0.46 18.00
C THR A 305 -27.08 1.96 18.01
N ILE A 306 -26.44 2.73 17.14
CA ILE A 306 -26.59 4.19 17.05
C ILE A 306 -28.06 4.58 16.89
N MET A 307 -28.82 3.87 16.06
CA MET A 307 -30.26 4.12 15.83
C MET A 307 -31.15 3.88 17.07
N SER A 308 -30.66 3.17 18.08
CA SER A 308 -31.38 2.91 19.34
C SER A 308 -31.10 3.96 20.43
N VAL A 309 -30.13 4.84 20.21
CA VAL A 309 -29.72 5.88 21.17
C VAL A 309 -30.63 7.09 21.03
N GLN A 310 -31.08 7.67 22.13
CA GLN A 310 -31.85 8.91 22.11
C GLN A 310 -30.93 10.11 21.96
N SER A 311 -31.38 11.18 21.28
CA SER A 311 -30.56 12.37 21.04
C SER A 311 -30.01 13.00 22.34
N ALA A 312 -30.73 12.92 23.46
CA ALA A 312 -30.29 13.43 24.76
C ALA A 312 -29.20 12.59 25.47
N GLU A 313 -28.93 11.38 24.98
CA GLU A 313 -27.89 10.50 25.53
C GLU A 313 -26.49 10.82 24.97
N PHE A 314 -26.41 11.49 23.81
CA PHE A 314 -25.15 11.97 23.22
C PHE A 314 -24.62 13.17 24.01
N LYS A 315 -23.77 12.92 25.01
CA LYS A 315 -23.24 13.95 25.93
C LYS A 315 -21.73 14.04 25.82
N CYS A 316 -21.21 15.26 25.71
CA CYS A 316 -19.80 15.54 25.93
C CYS A 316 -19.59 16.04 27.35
N PHE A 317 -18.61 15.46 28.03
CA PHE A 317 -18.11 16.03 29.27
C PHE A 317 -17.08 17.08 28.90
N SER A 318 -17.41 18.37 29.11
CA SER A 318 -16.34 19.35 29.14
C SER A 318 -15.45 18.98 30.33
N VAL A 319 -14.22 18.58 30.04
CA VAL A 319 -13.16 18.62 31.05
C VAL A 319 -12.95 20.09 31.32
N ASN A 320 -13.72 20.64 32.26
CA ASN A 320 -13.35 21.89 32.91
C ASN A 320 -11.94 21.65 33.45
N SER A 321 -10.97 22.33 32.85
CA SER A 321 -9.58 22.42 33.31
C SER A 321 -9.51 23.22 34.62
N SER A 322 -10.32 22.83 35.59
CA SER A 322 -10.36 23.28 36.97
C SER A 322 -10.57 22.10 37.93
N SER A 323 -10.15 20.89 37.53
CA SER A 323 -9.78 19.87 38.51
C SER A 323 -8.31 20.07 38.87
N ASN A 324 -8.09 20.52 40.10
CA ASN A 324 -6.81 20.47 40.78
C ASN A 324 -6.05 19.18 40.37
N ARG A 325 -4.86 19.34 39.77
CA ARG A 325 -3.81 18.30 39.75
C ARG A 325 -3.47 17.95 41.20
N SER A 326 -4.30 17.12 41.82
CA SER A 326 -4.04 16.51 43.13
C SER A 326 -3.74 15.02 43.00
N GLY A 327 -4.03 14.38 41.85
CA GLY A 327 -3.68 12.98 41.60
C GLY A 327 -2.23 12.75 41.17
N ASN A 328 -1.59 13.72 40.50
CA ASN A 328 -0.27 13.50 39.88
C ASN A 328 0.89 14.21 40.59
N LYS A 329 0.65 15.03 41.63
CA LYS A 329 1.74 15.66 42.38
C LYS A 329 2.51 14.67 43.25
N ALA A 330 1.82 13.71 43.85
CA ALA A 330 2.45 12.67 44.66
C ALA A 330 3.29 11.71 43.79
N ALA A 331 2.76 11.26 42.65
CA ALA A 331 3.48 10.38 41.73
C ALA A 331 4.73 11.05 41.12
N ILE A 332 4.62 12.31 40.69
CA ILE A 332 5.78 13.09 40.23
C ILE A 332 6.78 13.29 41.36
N GLY A 333 6.30 13.58 42.58
CA GLY A 333 7.16 13.68 43.77
C GLY A 333 7.94 12.40 44.05
N VAL A 334 7.30 11.23 43.97
CA VAL A 334 7.94 9.92 44.15
C VAL A 334 8.96 9.61 43.04
N LEU A 335 8.65 9.96 41.79
CA LEU A 335 9.59 9.78 40.68
C LEU A 335 10.82 10.68 40.82
N VAL A 336 10.62 11.94 41.22
CA VAL A 336 11.73 12.88 41.47
C VAL A 336 12.58 12.43 42.65
N THR A 337 11.97 11.97 43.76
CA THR A 337 12.75 11.46 44.89
C THR A 337 13.50 10.18 44.55
N MET A 338 12.89 9.26 43.79
CA MET A 338 13.58 8.06 43.30
C MET A 338 14.78 8.42 42.40
N PHE A 339 14.63 9.40 41.51
CA PHE A 339 15.72 9.86 40.65
C PHE A 339 16.85 10.53 41.44
N VAL A 340 16.51 11.35 42.44
CA VAL A 340 17.50 11.97 43.34
C VAL A 340 18.25 10.92 44.16
N LEU A 341 17.54 9.93 44.72
CA LEU A 341 18.17 8.84 45.46
C LEU A 341 19.08 7.99 44.56
N LEU A 342 18.66 7.72 43.32
CA LEU A 342 19.48 7.02 42.33
C LEU A 342 20.74 7.81 42.00
N ALA A 343 20.63 9.13 41.78
CA ALA A 343 21.76 10.00 41.48
C ALA A 343 22.75 10.06 42.66
N ILE A 344 22.26 10.14 43.91
CA ILE A 344 23.10 10.09 45.11
C ILE A 344 23.81 8.75 45.21
N PHE A 345 23.09 7.64 44.98
CA PHE A 345 23.66 6.29 45.02
C PHE A 345 24.74 6.08 43.95
N LEU A 346 24.49 6.50 42.71
CA LEU A 346 25.48 6.45 41.62
C LEU A 346 26.70 7.34 41.92
N SER A 347 26.49 8.51 42.50
CA SER A 347 27.56 9.41 42.92
C SER A 347 28.40 8.79 44.04
N ALA A 348 27.77 8.12 45.00
CA ALA A 348 28.45 7.38 46.08
C ALA A 348 29.26 6.20 45.52
N ILE A 349 28.70 5.43 44.58
CA ILE A 349 29.43 4.36 43.87
C ILE A 349 30.63 4.93 43.13
N ALA A 350 30.43 6.01 42.36
CA ALA A 350 31.50 6.67 41.62
C ALA A 350 32.61 7.20 42.56
N TYR A 351 32.24 7.68 43.75
CA TYR A 351 33.19 8.12 44.78
C TYR A 351 33.95 6.94 45.41
N ILE A 352 33.26 5.86 45.80
CA ILE A 352 33.89 4.67 46.38
C ILE A 352 34.82 3.99 45.37
N LYS A 353 34.40 3.93 44.10
CA LYS A 353 35.17 3.33 43.00
C LYS A 353 36.03 4.33 42.25
N ARG A 354 36.26 5.54 42.79
CA ARG A 354 36.95 6.63 42.11
C ARG A 354 38.34 6.25 41.61
N ASP A 355 39.07 5.41 42.36
CA ASP A 355 40.43 5.00 41.98
C ASP A 355 40.40 3.93 40.89
N THR A 356 39.44 3.00 40.93
CA THR A 356 39.19 2.04 39.84
C THR A 356 38.73 2.73 38.56
N ILE A 357 37.83 3.71 38.66
CA ILE A 357 37.35 4.52 37.53
C ILE A 357 38.49 5.36 36.95
N LYS A 358 39.33 5.97 37.79
CA LYS A 358 40.55 6.67 37.34
C LYS A 358 41.51 5.73 36.63
N HIS A 359 41.73 4.51 37.13
CA HIS A 359 42.56 3.51 36.45
C HIS A 359 41.98 3.06 35.10
N PHE A 360 40.66 2.89 35.00
CA PHE A 360 39.97 2.57 33.75
C PHE A 360 40.02 3.73 32.73
N VAL A 361 39.81 4.97 33.17
CA VAL A 361 39.91 6.16 32.30
C VAL A 361 41.35 6.42 31.87
N THR A 362 42.34 6.14 32.72
CA THR A 362 43.76 6.26 32.36
C THR A 362 44.26 5.10 31.48
N SER A 363 43.67 3.90 31.57
CA SER A 363 43.96 2.82 30.62
C SER A 363 43.41 3.10 29.21
N PHE A 364 42.30 3.83 29.11
CA PHE A 364 41.76 4.29 27.82
C PHE A 364 42.49 5.52 27.24
N LYS A 365 43.24 6.28 28.06
CA LYS A 365 44.00 7.47 27.64
C LYS A 365 45.48 7.21 27.31
N ARG A 366 45.92 5.95 27.15
CA ARG A 366 47.25 5.64 26.62
C ARG A 366 47.19 5.44 25.09
N PRO A 367 47.79 6.33 24.28
CA PRO A 367 47.94 6.12 22.85
C PRO A 367 49.00 5.06 22.57
N SER A 368 48.71 4.15 21.63
CA SER A 368 49.67 3.17 21.13
C SER A 368 50.66 3.80 20.14
N MET A 369 51.95 3.79 20.48
CA MET A 369 53.16 3.71 19.63
C MET A 369 54.31 4.49 20.30
N ALA A 370 55.60 4.12 20.31
CA ALA A 370 56.38 2.91 20.02
C ALA A 370 57.86 3.31 20.28
N LYS A 371 58.72 2.42 20.82
CA LYS A 371 60.15 2.20 20.48
C LYS A 371 61.03 1.75 21.66
N LYS A 372 61.51 0.50 21.51
CA LYS A 372 62.92 0.06 21.37
C LYS A 372 63.93 0.32 22.51
N HIS A 373 64.68 -0.75 22.76
CA HIS A 373 65.92 -0.94 23.53
C HIS A 373 65.78 -1.18 25.03
N LEU A 374 65.86 -2.47 25.41
CA LEU A 374 66.82 -3.03 26.38
C LEU A 374 66.61 -4.55 26.42
N LEU A 375 67.23 -5.27 25.49
CA LEU A 375 67.58 -6.68 25.68
C LEU A 375 69.07 -6.69 26.00
N GLY A 376 69.36 -6.67 27.30
CA GLY A 376 70.68 -6.85 27.87
C GLY A 376 70.61 -7.94 28.93
N ASN A 377 71.19 -9.08 28.57
CA ASN A 377 71.69 -10.16 29.42
C ASN A 377 70.69 -11.00 30.24
N TYR A 378 70.60 -12.29 29.89
CA TYR A 378 71.20 -13.38 30.68
C TYR A 378 71.34 -14.67 29.86
N SER A 379 72.38 -15.44 30.18
CA SER A 379 72.73 -16.83 29.78
C SER A 379 73.41 -16.98 28.40
N SER A 380 74.46 -17.78 28.19
CA SER A 380 75.44 -18.52 29.00
C SER A 380 76.37 -19.28 28.03
N VAL A 381 77.53 -19.75 28.52
CA VAL A 381 78.35 -20.88 28.03
C VAL A 381 79.55 -20.56 27.10
N ASN A 382 80.72 -20.55 27.76
CA ASN A 382 81.95 -21.32 27.50
C ASN A 382 82.39 -21.61 26.05
N ASN A 383 83.61 -21.20 25.73
CA ASN A 383 84.83 -22.04 25.63
C ASN A 383 85.80 -21.36 24.64
N GLU A 384 86.97 -20.96 25.12
CA GLU A 384 88.27 -21.62 24.89
C GLU A 384 88.95 -21.21 23.58
N ASN A 385 90.17 -20.70 23.78
CA ASN A 385 91.36 -20.81 22.93
C ASN A 385 91.29 -20.19 21.53
N ALA A 386 91.95 -19.04 21.32
CA ALA A 386 93.40 -18.87 21.20
C ALA A 386 93.80 -18.85 19.72
N THR A 387 94.58 -17.82 19.36
CA THR A 387 95.66 -17.82 18.35
C THR A 387 95.22 -18.11 16.90
N ASP A 388 95.59 -17.37 15.87
CA ASP A 388 96.74 -16.49 15.67
C ASP A 388 96.61 -15.87 14.26
N ILE A 389 97.29 -14.73 14.02
CA ILE A 389 98.17 -14.40 12.87
C ILE A 389 97.51 -14.48 11.45
N GLU A 390 97.53 -13.50 10.55
CA GLU A 390 98.66 -12.75 9.96
C GLU A 390 98.10 -11.68 8.98
N VAL A 391 98.84 -10.58 8.84
CA VAL A 391 99.09 -9.71 7.66
C VAL A 391 97.92 -9.11 6.87
#